data_AF-A0A0R0C5T6-F1
#
_entry.id   AF-A0A0R0C5T6-F1
#
_cell.length_a   1.000
_cell.length_b   1.000
_cell.length_c   1.000
_cell.angle_alpha   90.00
_cell.angle_beta   90.00
_cell.angle_gamma   90.00
#
_symmetry.space_group_name_H-M   'P 1'
#
loop_
_entity.id
_entity.type
_entity.pdbx_description
1 polymer ?
#
loop_
_entity_poly.entity_id
_entity_poly.type
_entity_poly.pdbx_seq_one_letter_code
_entity_poly.pdbx_strand_id
1 'polypeptide(L)'
;LQPLPWLEGSFRYISIANRRYGPAELSGRQNYKDKSIDLKLRLLQESRWLPELALGARDIGGTGLFSSEYLVANKRFGPFDASLGLATGYIGNRGDFSNPLKHIDDRFENRPNNTTHTGELNTAGMFRGPVGVFAGIAYQTPWDPLQIKLEYEGNDYRNEPQRNQQRQRHPFNVGAAYALNDNVQFQLG
;
A
#
# COMPACT_ATOMS: atom_id res chain seq x y z
N LEU A 1 -0.45 7.47 -13.52
CA LEU A 1 -0.08 7.46 -14.95
C LEU A 1 0.37 6.05 -15.32
N GLN A 2 -0.10 5.49 -16.42
CA GLN A 2 0.33 4.17 -16.90
C GLN A 2 0.96 4.35 -18.29
N PRO A 3 2.23 4.80 -18.38
CA PRO A 3 2.86 5.10 -19.66
C PRO A 3 3.03 3.85 -20.54
N LEU A 4 3.14 2.67 -19.95
CA LEU A 4 3.23 1.39 -20.65
C LEU A 4 2.28 0.38 -20.01
N PRO A 5 1.75 -0.62 -20.75
CA PRO A 5 0.82 -1.62 -20.20
C PRO A 5 1.37 -2.44 -19.03
N TRP A 6 2.68 -2.41 -18.79
CA TRP A 6 3.36 -3.12 -17.71
C TRP A 6 3.98 -2.19 -16.66
N LEU A 7 3.87 -0.87 -16.83
CA LEU A 7 4.45 0.13 -15.93
C LEU A 7 3.39 1.14 -15.52
N GLU A 8 3.12 1.19 -14.22
CA GLU A 8 2.32 2.22 -13.58
C GLU A 8 3.21 3.09 -12.69
N GLY A 9 3.02 4.40 -12.75
CA GLY A 9 3.67 5.38 -11.88
C GLY A 9 2.65 6.34 -11.28
N SER A 10 2.83 6.69 -10.02
CA SER A 10 1.98 7.64 -9.32
C SER A 10 2.82 8.67 -8.56
N PHE A 11 2.30 9.89 -8.49
CA PHE A 11 2.83 10.94 -7.63
C PHE A 11 1.70 11.41 -6.71
N ARG A 12 1.98 11.47 -5.41
CA ARG A 12 1.01 11.87 -4.40
C ARG A 12 1.61 12.92 -3.48
N TYR A 13 0.77 13.84 -3.05
CA TYR A 13 1.09 14.83 -2.02
C TYR A 13 0.11 14.67 -0.87
N ILE A 14 0.64 14.49 0.34
CA ILE A 14 -0.15 14.14 1.52
C ILE A 14 -0.04 15.27 2.55
N SER A 15 -1.15 15.55 3.23
CA SER A 15 -1.23 16.48 4.35
C SER A 15 -1.65 15.73 5.61
N ILE A 16 -0.78 15.68 6.61
CA ILE A 16 -1.04 15.01 7.88
C ILE A 16 -1.59 16.04 8.86
N ALA A 17 -2.91 16.07 9.02
CA ALA A 17 -3.62 17.15 9.72
C ALA A 17 -3.33 17.22 11.23
N ASN A 18 -2.97 16.09 11.85
CA ASN A 18 -2.67 16.00 13.28
C ASN A 18 -1.18 16.24 13.61
N ARG A 19 -0.38 16.76 12.66
CA ARG A 19 1.06 17.01 12.82
C ARG A 19 1.44 18.37 12.27
N ARG A 20 2.31 19.10 12.97
CA ARG A 20 2.83 20.41 12.52
C ARG A 20 3.98 20.21 11.55
N TYR A 21 4.09 21.10 10.56
CA TYR A 21 5.17 21.06 9.58
C TYR A 21 6.55 21.29 10.20
N GLY A 22 6.65 22.20 11.17
CA GLY A 22 7.88 22.51 11.89
C GLY A 22 7.63 23.47 13.06
N PRO A 23 8.67 24.19 13.53
CA PRO A 23 8.52 25.23 14.54
C PRO A 23 7.45 26.26 14.15
N ALA A 24 6.65 26.70 15.12
CA ALA A 24 5.55 27.63 14.88
C ALA A 24 6.04 28.98 14.32
N GLU A 25 7.24 29.40 14.70
CA GLU A 25 7.91 30.62 14.22
C GLU A 25 8.18 30.58 12.71
N LEU A 26 8.41 29.39 12.14
CA LEU A 26 8.74 29.20 10.73
C LEU A 26 7.55 28.76 9.88
N SER A 27 6.62 28.00 10.47
CA SER A 27 5.56 27.29 9.73
C SER A 27 4.14 27.56 10.24
N GLY A 28 4.00 28.38 11.28
CA GLY A 28 2.71 28.74 11.86
C GLY A 28 1.87 27.53 12.24
N ARG A 29 0.65 27.46 11.68
CA ARG A 29 -0.30 26.36 11.89
C ARG A 29 -0.30 25.34 10.75
N GLN A 30 0.73 25.33 9.91
CA GLN A 30 0.78 24.43 8.76
C GLN A 30 0.86 22.96 9.21
N ASN A 31 0.07 22.12 8.53
CA ASN A 31 0.08 20.67 8.70
C ASN A 31 1.33 20.07 8.03
N TYR A 32 1.85 18.97 8.58
CA TYR A 32 2.97 18.26 8.00
C TYR A 32 2.63 17.78 6.59
N LYS A 33 3.62 17.85 5.69
CA LYS A 33 3.45 17.56 4.27
C LYS A 33 4.47 16.53 3.84
N ASP A 34 4.02 15.60 3.01
CA ASP A 34 4.90 14.59 2.45
C ASP A 34 4.60 14.39 0.97
N LYS A 35 5.61 13.90 0.24
CA LYS A 35 5.52 13.58 -1.19
C LYS A 35 5.84 12.10 -1.36
N SER A 36 5.11 11.43 -2.25
CA SER A 36 5.33 10.01 -2.55
C SER A 36 5.44 9.84 -4.05
N ILE A 37 6.49 9.15 -4.50
CA ILE A 37 6.60 8.62 -5.86
C ILE A 37 6.46 7.12 -5.75
N ASP A 38 5.48 6.57 -6.46
CA ASP A 38 5.19 5.14 -6.46
C ASP A 38 5.39 4.57 -7.86
N LEU A 39 5.87 3.33 -7.93
CA LEU A 39 6.02 2.57 -9.16
C LEU A 39 5.44 1.17 -8.97
N LYS A 40 4.77 0.66 -10.01
CA LYS A 40 4.30 -0.72 -10.08
C LYS A 40 4.66 -1.30 -11.44
N LEU A 41 5.29 -2.47 -11.41
CA LEU A 41 5.73 -3.23 -12.56
C LEU A 41 4.93 -4.53 -12.64
N ARG A 42 4.21 -4.73 -13.73
CA ARG A 42 3.56 -6.01 -14.01
C ARG A 42 4.60 -6.98 -14.56
N LEU A 43 4.87 -8.03 -13.78
CA LEU A 43 5.86 -9.07 -14.09
C LEU A 43 5.26 -10.17 -14.97
N LEU A 44 4.01 -10.54 -14.69
CA LEU A 44 3.29 -11.59 -15.40
C LEU A 44 1.89 -11.09 -15.75
N GLN A 45 1.47 -11.24 -16.99
CA GLN A 45 0.09 -10.97 -17.38
C GLN A 45 -0.82 -12.11 -16.91
N GLU A 46 -2.01 -11.76 -16.43
CA GLU A 46 -3.03 -12.76 -16.16
C GLU A 46 -3.31 -13.60 -17.42
N SER A 47 -3.44 -14.92 -17.22
CA SER A 47 -3.88 -15.86 -18.25
C SER A 47 -5.04 -16.68 -17.71
N ARG A 48 -5.52 -17.70 -18.43
CA ARG A 48 -6.55 -18.60 -17.90
C ARG A 48 -6.12 -19.26 -16.57
N TRP A 49 -4.86 -19.70 -16.48
CA TRP A 49 -4.37 -20.53 -15.38
C TRP A 49 -3.51 -19.78 -14.36
N LEU A 50 -2.87 -18.70 -14.78
CA LEU A 50 -1.96 -17.93 -13.91
C LEU A 50 -2.62 -16.60 -13.53
N PRO A 51 -2.42 -16.12 -12.28
CA PRO A 51 -2.77 -14.77 -11.90
C PRO A 51 -1.83 -13.76 -12.58
N GLU A 52 -2.26 -12.50 -12.66
CA GLU A 52 -1.32 -11.40 -12.88
C GLU A 52 -0.38 -11.33 -11.67
N LEU A 53 0.91 -11.13 -11.91
CA LEU A 53 1.88 -10.82 -10.85
C LEU A 53 2.44 -9.43 -11.07
N ALA A 54 2.44 -8.61 -10.02
CA ALA A 54 3.02 -7.27 -10.04
C ALA A 54 3.89 -7.00 -8.82
N LEU A 55 5.01 -6.32 -9.05
CA LEU A 55 5.91 -5.80 -8.03
C LEU A 55 5.69 -4.30 -7.91
N GLY A 56 5.44 -3.80 -6.71
CA GLY A 56 5.26 -2.38 -6.45
C GLY A 56 6.21 -1.86 -5.38
N ALA A 57 6.53 -0.58 -5.50
CA ALA A 57 7.29 0.18 -4.53
C ALA A 57 6.63 1.55 -4.35
N ARG A 58 6.37 1.92 -3.09
CA ARG A 58 5.75 3.18 -2.69
C ARG A 58 6.78 4.06 -1.98
N ASP A 59 6.62 5.37 -2.15
CA ASP A 59 7.44 6.38 -1.48
C ASP A 59 8.97 6.20 -1.74
N ILE A 60 9.32 6.00 -3.02
CA ILE A 60 10.72 5.82 -3.48
C ILE A 60 11.50 7.14 -3.43
N GLY A 61 10.81 8.26 -3.67
CA GLY A 61 11.39 9.60 -3.78
C GLY A 61 10.84 10.63 -2.79
N GLY A 62 10.38 10.18 -1.62
CA GLY A 62 9.84 11.02 -0.56
C GLY A 62 10.69 11.03 0.71
N THR A 63 10.03 11.05 1.87
CA THR A 63 10.70 11.02 3.18
C THR A 63 10.92 9.60 3.69
N GLY A 64 10.31 8.60 3.04
CA GLY A 64 10.40 7.19 3.43
C GLY A 64 9.43 6.78 4.53
N LEU A 65 8.64 7.72 5.08
CA LEU A 65 7.69 7.48 6.18
C LEU A 65 6.64 6.44 5.81
N PHE A 66 6.23 6.40 4.53
CA PHE A 66 5.21 5.49 4.02
C PHE A 66 5.79 4.51 3.00
N SER A 67 7.12 4.31 3.03
CA SER A 67 7.82 3.41 2.12
C SER A 67 7.40 1.97 2.30
N SER A 68 7.14 1.30 1.18
CA SER A 68 6.70 -0.07 1.18
C SER A 68 7.02 -0.71 -0.17
N GLU A 69 7.46 -1.96 -0.12
CA GLU A 69 7.67 -2.78 -1.30
C GLU A 69 6.80 -4.03 -1.20
N TYR A 70 6.09 -4.34 -2.27
CA TYR A 70 5.11 -5.43 -2.28
C TYR A 70 5.13 -6.25 -3.56
N LEU A 71 4.81 -7.53 -3.43
CA LEU A 71 4.46 -8.43 -4.53
C LEU A 71 2.99 -8.78 -4.39
N VAL A 72 2.21 -8.65 -5.46
CA VAL A 72 0.78 -8.95 -5.46
C VAL A 72 0.41 -9.85 -6.63
N ALA A 73 -0.44 -10.82 -6.36
CA ALA A 73 -1.10 -11.66 -7.33
C ALA A 73 -2.57 -11.25 -7.46
N ASN A 74 -3.04 -11.01 -8.69
CA ASN A 74 -4.44 -10.69 -8.97
C ASN A 74 -5.06 -11.73 -9.91
N LYS A 75 -6.31 -12.10 -9.65
CA LYS A 75 -7.03 -13.09 -10.46
C LYS A 75 -8.50 -12.74 -10.55
N ARG A 76 -9.02 -12.69 -11.78
CA ARG A 76 -10.46 -12.62 -12.03
C ARG A 76 -11.01 -14.00 -12.36
N PHE A 77 -12.09 -14.40 -11.69
CA PHE A 77 -12.77 -15.66 -11.93
C PHE A 77 -14.28 -15.51 -11.71
N GLY A 78 -15.04 -15.59 -12.81
CA GLY A 78 -16.48 -15.35 -12.80
C GLY A 78 -16.80 -13.94 -12.25
N PRO A 79 -17.68 -13.82 -11.25
CA PRO A 79 -18.03 -12.52 -10.64
C PRO A 79 -17.02 -12.02 -9.61
N PHE A 80 -15.91 -12.75 -9.38
CA PHE A 80 -14.93 -12.40 -8.36
C PHE A 80 -13.65 -11.83 -8.99
N ASP A 81 -13.09 -10.84 -8.31
CA ASP A 81 -11.77 -10.28 -8.56
C ASP A 81 -11.00 -10.30 -7.24
N ALA A 82 -9.96 -11.13 -7.16
CA ALA A 82 -9.23 -11.37 -5.91
C ALA A 82 -7.77 -10.96 -6.02
N SER A 83 -7.25 -10.41 -4.93
CA SER A 83 -5.86 -10.04 -4.76
C SER A 83 -5.27 -10.67 -3.51
N LEU A 84 -4.02 -11.13 -3.62
CA LEU A 84 -3.23 -11.61 -2.49
C LEU A 84 -1.81 -11.07 -2.64
N GLY A 85 -1.31 -10.39 -1.62
CA GLY A 85 0.00 -9.78 -1.66
C GLY A 85 0.78 -9.91 -0.37
N LEU A 86 2.09 -9.77 -0.53
CA LEU A 86 3.09 -9.74 0.52
C LEU A 86 3.80 -8.40 0.44
N ALA A 87 3.92 -7.71 1.56
CA ALA A 87 4.57 -6.41 1.63
C ALA A 87 5.61 -6.35 2.74
N THR A 88 6.64 -5.56 2.52
CA THR A 88 7.56 -5.04 3.55
C THR A 88 7.35 -3.54 3.70
N GLY A 89 7.82 -2.96 4.80
CA GLY A 89 7.60 -1.53 5.10
C GLY A 89 6.16 -1.23 5.50
N TYR A 90 5.65 -0.06 5.14
CA TYR A 90 4.40 0.49 5.68
C TYR A 90 3.15 -0.39 5.44
N ILE A 91 2.94 -0.92 4.22
CA ILE A 91 1.78 -1.81 3.95
C ILE A 91 1.93 -3.12 4.71
N GLY A 92 3.16 -3.61 4.91
CA GLY A 92 3.44 -4.88 5.57
C GLY A 92 3.74 -4.78 7.07
N ASN A 93 3.45 -3.63 7.68
CA ASN A 93 3.96 -3.26 9.00
C ASN A 93 3.44 -4.15 10.15
N ARG A 94 2.36 -4.91 9.91
CA ARG A 94 1.88 -5.92 10.85
C ARG A 94 2.88 -7.07 11.05
N GLY A 95 3.74 -7.32 10.06
CA GLY A 95 4.86 -8.26 10.19
C GLY A 95 4.45 -9.69 10.53
N ASP A 96 3.57 -10.27 9.71
CA ASP A 96 2.99 -11.61 9.91
C ASP A 96 4.01 -12.73 9.99
N PHE A 97 5.12 -12.59 9.28
CA PHE A 97 6.22 -13.56 9.31
C PHE A 97 7.57 -12.92 8.99
N SER A 98 8.65 -13.63 9.35
CA SER A 98 10.02 -13.23 9.04
C SER A 98 10.24 -13.14 7.53
N ASN A 99 11.06 -12.17 7.10
CA ASN A 99 11.37 -12.00 5.70
C ASN A 99 12.07 -13.25 5.11
N PRO A 100 11.50 -13.94 4.11
CA PRO A 100 12.12 -15.13 3.53
C PRO A 100 13.44 -14.81 2.81
N LEU A 101 13.64 -13.56 2.38
CA LEU A 101 14.90 -13.12 1.77
C LEU A 101 16.07 -13.13 2.77
N LYS A 102 15.82 -13.27 4.08
CA LYS A 102 16.89 -13.44 5.07
C LYS A 102 17.74 -14.68 4.82
N HIS A 103 17.19 -15.70 4.17
CA HIS A 103 17.96 -16.88 3.74
C HIS A 103 18.96 -16.58 2.61
N ILE A 104 18.81 -15.45 1.92
CA ILE A 104 19.76 -14.96 0.92
C ILE A 104 20.81 -14.07 1.58
N ASP A 105 20.37 -13.16 2.47
CA ASP A 105 21.24 -12.24 3.22
C ASP A 105 20.52 -11.75 4.48
N ASP A 106 21.17 -11.85 5.64
CA ASP A 106 20.60 -11.48 6.96
C ASP A 106 20.10 -10.03 7.01
N ARG A 107 20.62 -9.15 6.14
CA ARG A 107 20.19 -7.75 6.05
C ARG A 107 18.69 -7.59 5.76
N PHE A 108 18.04 -8.59 5.17
CA PHE A 108 16.62 -8.53 4.83
C PHE A 108 15.71 -8.73 6.05
N GLU A 109 16.24 -9.25 7.16
CA GLU A 109 15.45 -9.48 8.36
C GLU A 109 15.00 -8.16 9.01
N ASN A 110 15.87 -7.15 9.03
CA ASN A 110 15.63 -5.90 9.74
C ASN A 110 15.60 -4.71 8.78
N ARG A 111 14.54 -3.92 8.84
CA ARG A 111 14.47 -2.65 8.09
C ARG A 111 15.23 -1.58 8.89
N PRO A 112 16.26 -0.95 8.31
CA PRO A 112 16.96 0.13 9.01
C PRO A 112 16.01 1.30 9.24
N ASN A 113 16.10 1.92 10.42
CA ASN A 113 15.44 3.19 10.74
C ASN A 113 16.19 4.32 10.04
N ASN A 114 16.19 4.35 8.70
CA ASN A 114 16.81 5.43 7.96
C ASN A 114 15.91 6.65 8.01
N THR A 115 16.34 7.66 8.77
CA THR A 115 15.95 9.05 8.57
C THR A 115 16.66 9.56 7.32
N THR A 116 16.24 9.11 6.14
CA THR A 116 16.68 9.72 4.88
C THR A 116 16.29 11.19 4.90
N HIS A 117 17.25 12.07 4.63
CA HIS A 117 16.99 13.50 4.54
C HIS A 117 16.07 13.76 3.34
N THR A 118 15.20 14.78 3.44
CA THR A 118 14.31 15.18 2.36
C THR A 118 15.08 15.37 1.04
N GLY A 119 14.91 14.45 0.08
CA GLY A 119 15.57 14.52 -1.24
C GLY A 119 16.46 13.33 -1.60
N GLU A 120 16.74 12.42 -0.68
CA GLU A 120 17.48 11.17 -0.96
C GLU A 120 16.53 10.02 -1.34
N LEU A 121 16.96 9.14 -2.25
CA LEU A 121 16.23 7.91 -2.56
C LEU A 121 16.37 6.93 -1.39
N ASN A 122 15.26 6.50 -0.80
CA ASN A 122 15.26 5.55 0.32
C ASN A 122 15.46 4.10 -0.18
N THR A 123 16.63 3.81 -0.75
CA THR A 123 16.97 2.47 -1.25
C THR A 123 17.44 1.53 -0.14
N ALA A 124 17.92 2.07 0.98
CA ALA A 124 18.48 1.29 2.08
C ALA A 124 17.46 0.37 2.76
N GLY A 125 16.18 0.78 2.79
CA GLY A 125 15.09 0.00 3.36
C GLY A 125 14.50 -1.05 2.43
N MET A 126 14.74 -0.97 1.11
CA MET A 126 13.97 -1.73 0.13
C MET A 126 14.00 -3.25 0.36
N PHE A 127 12.81 -3.86 0.41
CA PHE A 127 12.59 -5.29 0.61
C PHE A 127 13.10 -5.83 1.96
N ARG A 128 13.39 -4.97 2.94
CA ARG A 128 13.87 -5.35 4.26
C ARG A 128 12.79 -5.19 5.33
N GLY A 129 12.93 -6.00 6.38
CA GLY A 129 12.01 -6.03 7.52
C GLY A 129 10.99 -7.16 7.42
N PRO A 130 10.18 -7.36 8.48
CA PRO A 130 9.09 -8.33 8.50
C PRO A 130 8.13 -8.16 7.32
N VAL A 131 7.50 -9.27 6.92
CA VAL A 131 6.55 -9.30 5.81
C VAL A 131 5.13 -9.37 6.37
N GLY A 132 4.27 -8.46 5.91
CA GLY A 132 2.83 -8.50 6.15
C GLY A 132 2.08 -9.04 4.94
N VAL A 133 1.00 -9.76 5.19
CA VAL A 133 0.04 -10.23 4.18
C VAL A 133 -1.08 -9.21 4.06
N PHE A 134 -1.41 -8.84 2.82
CA PHE A 134 -2.64 -8.10 2.52
C PHE A 134 -3.41 -8.85 1.43
N ALA A 135 -4.73 -8.76 1.48
CA ALA A 135 -5.59 -9.45 0.52
C ALA A 135 -6.88 -8.67 0.28
N GLY A 136 -7.52 -8.91 -0.84
CA GLY A 136 -8.80 -8.31 -1.17
C GLY A 136 -9.62 -9.22 -2.06
N ILE A 137 -10.94 -9.12 -1.94
CA ILE A 137 -11.86 -9.72 -2.90
C ILE A 137 -12.98 -8.75 -3.19
N ALA A 138 -13.23 -8.51 -4.47
CA ALA A 138 -14.42 -7.85 -4.97
C ALA A 138 -15.35 -8.89 -5.57
N TYR A 139 -16.62 -8.80 -5.20
CA TYR A 139 -17.68 -9.65 -5.71
C TYR A 139 -18.72 -8.79 -6.43
N GLN A 140 -18.84 -9.00 -7.74
CA GLN A 140 -19.94 -8.46 -8.52
C GLN A 140 -21.20 -9.28 -8.23
N THR A 141 -22.20 -8.66 -7.61
CA THR A 141 -23.45 -9.37 -7.31
C THR A 141 -24.24 -9.61 -8.60
N PRO A 142 -25.21 -10.56 -8.61
CA PRO A 142 -26.13 -10.72 -9.74
C PRO A 142 -27.01 -9.50 -10.00
N TRP A 143 -27.06 -8.56 -9.04
CA TRP A 143 -27.61 -7.24 -9.25
C TRP A 143 -26.49 -6.34 -9.78
N ASP A 144 -26.44 -6.16 -11.10
CA ASP A 144 -25.36 -5.45 -11.82
C ASP A 144 -24.91 -4.12 -11.17
N PRO A 145 -25.81 -3.27 -10.63
CA PRO A 145 -25.44 -2.05 -9.92
C PRO A 145 -24.57 -2.22 -8.67
N LEU A 146 -24.59 -3.38 -8.02
CA LEU A 146 -24.01 -3.58 -6.69
C LEU A 146 -22.77 -4.48 -6.74
N GLN A 147 -21.66 -3.95 -6.22
CA GLN A 147 -20.42 -4.68 -5.96
C GLN A 147 -20.09 -4.62 -4.46
N ILE A 148 -19.68 -5.75 -3.91
CA ILE A 148 -19.24 -5.87 -2.52
C ILE A 148 -17.73 -6.10 -2.50
N LYS A 149 -17.03 -5.50 -1.53
CA LYS A 149 -15.59 -5.61 -1.36
C LYS A 149 -15.26 -6.00 0.07
N LEU A 150 -14.32 -6.92 0.23
CA LEU A 150 -13.71 -7.28 1.50
C LEU A 150 -12.20 -7.16 1.35
N GLU A 151 -11.56 -6.51 2.31
CA GLU A 151 -10.12 -6.30 2.35
C GLU A 151 -9.56 -6.80 3.68
N TYR A 152 -8.34 -7.32 3.63
CA TYR A 152 -7.51 -7.68 4.75
C TYR A 152 -6.24 -6.84 4.74
N GLU A 153 -6.08 -6.02 5.77
CA GLU A 153 -5.03 -5.01 5.87
C GLU A 153 -3.73 -5.60 6.42
N GLY A 154 -2.63 -5.31 5.72
CA GLY A 154 -1.28 -5.75 6.11
C GLY A 154 -0.60 -4.84 7.14
N ASN A 155 -1.18 -3.69 7.45
CA ASN A 155 -0.72 -2.74 8.46
C ASN A 155 -1.60 -2.83 9.71
N ASP A 156 -0.98 -2.80 10.90
CA ASP A 156 -1.69 -2.77 12.18
C ASP A 156 -1.75 -1.39 12.84
N TYR A 157 -1.12 -0.40 12.20
CA TYR A 157 -1.00 1.00 12.62
C TYR A 157 -0.40 1.19 14.03
N ARG A 158 0.26 0.17 14.59
CA ARG A 158 0.93 0.28 15.90
C ARG A 158 2.26 0.99 15.81
N ASN A 159 2.91 0.91 14.66
CA ASN A 159 4.20 1.56 14.38
C ASN A 159 4.03 2.69 13.36
N GLU A 160 3.02 3.54 13.60
CA GLU A 160 2.78 4.70 12.75
C GLU A 160 3.90 5.74 12.85
N PRO A 161 4.32 6.33 11.72
CA PRO A 161 5.35 7.36 11.72
C PRO A 161 5.04 8.52 12.66
N GLN A 162 6.09 9.20 13.13
CA GLN A 162 5.98 10.34 14.05
C GLN A 162 5.23 10.03 15.35
N ARG A 163 5.46 8.83 15.90
CA ARG A 163 4.89 8.36 17.17
C ARG A 163 3.37 8.50 17.22
N ASN A 164 2.70 8.18 16.11
CA ASN A 164 1.26 8.36 15.95
C ASN A 164 0.48 7.05 16.07
N GLN A 165 0.80 6.23 17.07
CA GLN A 165 0.22 4.90 17.18
C GLN A 165 -1.31 4.95 17.17
N GLN A 166 -1.92 4.17 16.28
CA GLN A 166 -3.36 4.07 16.15
C GLN A 166 -3.81 2.68 16.59
N ARG A 167 -5.01 2.60 17.17
CA ARG A 167 -5.59 1.34 17.60
C ARG A 167 -6.38 0.71 16.45
N GLN A 168 -5.83 -0.32 15.83
CA GLN A 168 -6.60 -1.22 14.96
C GLN A 168 -7.38 -2.24 15.80
N ARG A 169 -8.68 -2.37 15.56
CA ARG A 169 -9.53 -3.38 16.23
C ARG A 169 -9.54 -4.70 15.49
N HIS A 170 -9.75 -4.63 14.17
CA HIS A 170 -9.74 -5.78 13.27
C HIS A 170 -9.03 -5.38 11.97
N PRO A 171 -8.36 -6.32 11.29
CA PRO A 171 -7.66 -6.07 10.03
C PRO A 171 -8.60 -6.15 8.81
N PHE A 172 -9.92 -6.26 9.01
CA PHE A 172 -10.87 -6.43 7.91
C PHE A 172 -11.63 -5.13 7.64
N ASN A 173 -11.68 -4.74 6.36
CA ASN A 173 -12.51 -3.64 5.87
C ASN A 173 -13.57 -4.20 4.91
N VAL A 174 -14.80 -3.70 5.01
CA VAL A 174 -15.91 -4.12 4.14
C VAL A 174 -16.47 -2.89 3.46
N GLY A 175 -16.64 -2.96 2.15
CA GLY A 175 -17.23 -1.89 1.37
C GLY A 175 -18.26 -2.37 0.37
N ALA A 176 -19.10 -1.44 -0.07
CA ALA A 176 -20.07 -1.63 -1.13
C ALA A 176 -20.00 -0.46 -2.11
N ALA A 177 -20.09 -0.75 -3.40
CA ALA A 177 -20.19 0.22 -4.47
C ALA A 177 -21.52 0.00 -5.20
N TYR A 178 -22.33 1.05 -5.30
CA TYR A 178 -23.65 1.03 -5.94
C TYR A 178 -23.69 2.06 -7.08
N ALA A 179 -23.83 1.58 -8.31
CA ALA A 179 -24.00 2.42 -9.49
C ALA A 179 -25.49 2.74 -9.68
N LEU A 180 -25.88 3.99 -9.44
CA LEU A 180 -27.25 4.45 -9.69
C LEU A 180 -27.56 4.47 -11.21
N ASN A 181 -26.56 4.86 -12.00
CA ASN A 181 -26.55 4.86 -13.46
C ASN A 181 -25.09 4.92 -13.94
N ASP A 182 -24.87 5.01 -15.25
CA ASP A 182 -23.54 5.06 -15.86
C ASP A 182 -22.69 6.29 -15.47
N ASN A 183 -23.29 7.28 -14.78
CA ASN A 183 -22.63 8.54 -14.42
C ASN A 183 -22.47 8.73 -12.91
N VAL A 184 -23.20 7.99 -12.08
CA VAL A 184 -23.27 8.20 -10.63
C VAL A 184 -23.07 6.88 -9.90
N GLN A 185 -22.01 6.81 -9.10
CA GLN A 185 -21.72 5.69 -8.23
C GLN A 185 -21.55 6.17 -6.78
N PHE A 186 -22.23 5.49 -5.86
CA PHE A 186 -22.06 5.65 -4.42
C PHE A 186 -21.11 4.56 -3.90
N GLN A 187 -20.23 4.93 -2.98
CA GLN A 187 -19.34 3.97 -2.31
C GLN A 187 -19.44 4.17 -0.79
N LEU A 188 -19.54 3.07 -0.07
CA LEU A 188 -19.55 3.02 1.39
C LEU A 188 -18.50 2.00 1.83
N GLY A 189 -17.66 2.33 2.80
CA GLY A 189 -16.61 1.47 3.35
C GLY A 189 -15.75 2.22 4.34
#